data_AF-A0A2E3ATS3-F1
#
_entry.id   AF-A0A2E3ATS3-F1
#
_cell.length_a   1.000
_cell.length_b   1.000
_cell.length_c   1.000
_cell.angle_alpha   90.00
_cell.angle_beta   90.00
_cell.angle_gamma   90.00
#
_symmetry.space_group_name_H-M   'P 1'
#
loop_
_entity.id
_entity.type
_entity.pdbx_description
1 polymer ?
#
loop_
_entity_poly.entity_id
_entity_poly.type
_entity_poly.pdbx_seq_one_letter_code
_entity_poly.pdbx_strand_id
1 'polypeptide(L)'
;MRIIEQEFAGRLASGAATTCLCWRLVRADGFVLAVTEHDQALDVDGTLYQPGAALEGASFAQSADLKPGHAAAGGALAHEAITETDLADGLWDGARVEVIRADWQRPDLFVSVWSGRLSEVTRGETGFEAQLVSRKAEFERPLGRVYARQCDAVLGDARCGVDVGGFPGLSCDHRFQTCSEVFGNAESFRGFPHLPGADFVLLGPAASGNDGGRR
;
A
#
# COMPACT_ATOMS: atom_id res chain seq x y z
N MET A 1 12.74 13.74 14.42
CA MET A 1 12.92 15.21 14.30
C MET A 1 12.71 15.56 12.84
N ARG A 2 11.80 16.49 12.52
CA ARG A 2 11.58 16.93 11.14
C ARG A 2 12.58 18.03 10.80
N ILE A 3 13.12 18.01 9.59
CA ILE A 3 13.96 19.10 9.08
C ILE A 3 12.99 20.18 8.60
N ILE A 4 13.08 21.36 9.20
CA ILE A 4 12.26 22.52 8.86
C ILE A 4 13.25 23.63 8.48
N GLU A 5 12.97 24.30 7.38
CA GLU A 5 13.72 25.48 6.95
C GLU A 5 13.62 26.57 8.05
N GLN A 6 14.68 27.36 8.25
CA GLN A 6 14.80 28.27 9.40
C GLN A 6 13.81 29.43 9.35
N GLU A 7 13.58 30.03 8.17
CA GLU A 7 12.56 31.05 7.96
C GLU A 7 11.18 30.50 8.33
N PHE A 8 10.85 29.29 7.86
CA PHE A 8 9.56 28.67 8.17
C PHE A 8 9.41 28.34 9.67
N ALA A 9 10.47 27.85 10.31
CA ALA A 9 10.48 27.62 11.75
C ALA A 9 10.25 28.91 12.55
N GLY A 10 10.86 30.02 12.12
CA GLY A 10 10.65 31.35 12.72
C GLY A 10 9.21 31.82 12.60
N ARG A 11 8.58 31.64 11.43
CA ARG A 11 7.17 31.99 11.19
C ARG A 11 6.23 31.14 12.05
N LEU A 12 6.46 29.84 12.14
CA LEU A 12 5.70 28.94 13.01
C LEU A 12 5.80 29.34 14.49
N ALA A 13 6.99 29.74 14.95
CA ALA A 13 7.23 30.17 16.32
C ALA A 13 6.66 31.57 16.64
N SER A 14 6.40 32.40 15.63
CA SER A 14 5.90 33.78 15.80
C SER A 14 4.48 33.86 16.38
N GLY A 15 3.71 32.78 16.33
CA GLY A 15 2.31 32.72 16.79
C GLY A 15 1.27 33.27 15.80
N ALA A 16 1.69 34.02 14.78
CA ALA A 16 0.84 34.48 13.68
C ALA A 16 1.03 33.58 12.44
N ALA A 17 0.70 32.29 12.57
CA ALA A 17 0.96 31.31 11.52
C ALA A 17 -0.07 31.42 10.38
N THR A 18 0.37 31.87 9.20
CA THR A 18 -0.39 31.87 7.96
C THR A 18 -0.27 30.52 7.25
N THR A 19 -0.58 29.43 7.96
CA THR A 19 -0.36 28.07 7.44
C THR A 19 -1.67 27.32 7.18
N CYS A 20 -1.68 26.52 6.13
CA CYS A 20 -2.75 25.57 5.80
C CYS A 20 -2.17 24.15 5.62
N LEU A 21 -3.04 23.14 5.65
CA LEU A 21 -2.68 21.81 5.18
C LEU A 21 -2.98 21.66 3.69
N CYS A 22 -2.05 21.05 2.99
CA CYS A 22 -2.21 20.64 1.60
C CYS A 22 -2.08 19.11 1.51
N TRP A 23 -3.07 18.49 0.89
CA TRP A 23 -3.27 17.06 0.80
C TRP A 23 -3.06 16.62 -0.63
N ARG A 24 -2.16 15.66 -0.84
CA ARG A 24 -1.91 15.05 -2.13
C ARG A 24 -2.23 13.57 -2.05
N LEU A 25 -3.25 13.15 -2.77
CA LEU A 25 -3.70 11.77 -2.88
C LEU A 25 -3.38 11.24 -4.28
N VAL A 26 -2.81 10.03 -4.36
CA VAL A 26 -2.44 9.39 -5.62
C VAL A 26 -3.04 7.99 -5.67
N ARG A 27 -3.97 7.78 -6.61
CA ARG A 27 -4.61 6.49 -6.88
C ARG A 27 -3.63 5.53 -7.56
N ALA A 28 -3.96 4.23 -7.55
CA ALA A 28 -3.14 3.19 -8.16
C ALA A 28 -3.00 3.34 -9.69
N ASP A 29 -4.00 3.94 -10.34
CA ASP A 29 -4.03 4.24 -11.78
C ASP A 29 -3.27 5.52 -12.17
N GLY A 30 -2.69 6.23 -11.18
CA GLY A 30 -1.93 7.45 -11.40
C GLY A 30 -2.76 8.74 -11.34
N PHE A 31 -4.07 8.68 -11.09
CA PHE A 31 -4.87 9.88 -10.83
C PHE A 31 -4.36 10.60 -9.56
N VAL A 32 -4.14 11.91 -9.67
CA VAL A 32 -3.65 12.75 -8.57
C VAL A 32 -4.72 13.75 -8.19
N LEU A 33 -5.08 13.76 -6.91
CA LEU A 33 -5.90 14.78 -6.29
C LEU A 33 -5.05 15.61 -5.34
N ALA A 34 -4.96 16.91 -5.59
CA ALA A 34 -4.23 17.86 -4.76
C ALA A 34 -5.22 18.91 -4.24
N VAL A 35 -5.46 18.92 -2.93
CA VAL A 35 -6.40 19.86 -2.30
C VAL A 35 -5.80 20.58 -1.11
N THR A 36 -6.28 21.78 -0.82
CA THR A 36 -5.84 22.61 0.30
C THR A 36 -7.02 23.03 1.16
N GLU A 37 -6.77 23.14 2.47
CA GLU A 37 -7.73 23.72 3.42
C GLU A 37 -7.85 25.24 3.26
N HIS A 38 -6.95 25.86 2.50
CA HIS A 38 -7.05 27.26 2.13
C HIS A 38 -8.19 27.46 1.11
N ASP A 39 -8.82 28.62 1.16
CA ASP A 39 -9.92 29.01 0.28
C ASP A 39 -9.45 29.42 -1.14
N GLN A 40 -8.13 29.53 -1.35
CA GLN A 40 -7.53 29.82 -2.64
C GLN A 40 -6.56 28.72 -3.08
N ALA A 41 -6.46 28.55 -4.40
CA ALA A 41 -5.54 27.60 -4.99
C ALA A 41 -4.09 27.99 -4.66
N LEU A 42 -3.27 26.98 -4.36
CA LEU A 42 -1.90 27.17 -3.90
C LEU A 42 -0.94 26.31 -4.73
N ASP A 43 0.09 26.91 -5.32
CA ASP A 43 1.18 26.16 -5.93
C ASP A 43 2.25 25.90 -4.88
N VAL A 44 2.50 24.63 -4.57
CA VAL A 44 3.56 24.21 -3.65
C VAL A 44 4.39 23.13 -4.33
N ASP A 45 5.69 23.38 -4.47
CA ASP A 45 6.64 22.47 -5.11
C ASP A 45 6.20 21.99 -6.52
N GLY A 46 5.59 22.89 -7.30
CA GLY A 46 5.10 22.61 -8.65
C GLY A 46 3.81 21.77 -8.70
N THR A 47 3.17 21.54 -7.55
CA THR A 47 1.83 20.94 -7.46
C THR A 47 0.81 22.04 -7.16
N LEU A 48 -0.20 22.17 -8.04
CA LEU A 48 -1.32 23.07 -7.81
C LEU A 48 -2.39 22.39 -6.95
N TYR A 49 -2.51 22.84 -5.71
CA TYR A 49 -3.55 22.42 -4.78
C TYR A 49 -4.79 23.28 -4.94
N GLN A 50 -5.94 22.65 -5.19
CA GLN A 50 -7.22 23.34 -5.32
C GLN A 50 -7.93 23.47 -3.97
N PRO A 51 -8.71 24.53 -3.73
CA PRO A 51 -9.55 24.62 -2.54
C PRO A 51 -10.53 23.45 -2.49
N GLY A 52 -10.59 22.76 -1.36
CA GLY A 52 -11.55 21.68 -1.19
C GLY A 52 -11.33 20.89 0.10
N ALA A 53 -12.41 20.27 0.59
CA ALA A 53 -12.34 19.41 1.75
C ALA A 53 -11.86 18.01 1.30
N ALA A 54 -10.58 17.70 1.51
CA ALA A 54 -10.15 16.30 1.49
C ALA A 54 -10.66 15.58 2.73
N LEU A 55 -10.27 16.08 3.91
CA LEU A 55 -10.43 15.38 5.18
C LEU A 55 -10.47 16.43 6.30
N GLU A 56 -11.65 16.72 6.82
CA GLU A 56 -11.79 17.64 7.96
C GLU A 56 -11.21 17.02 9.24
N GLY A 57 -10.63 17.84 10.11
CA GLY A 57 -10.30 17.46 11.49
C GLY A 57 -9.28 16.31 11.63
N ALA A 58 -8.47 16.03 10.62
CA ALA A 58 -7.52 14.93 10.66
C ALA A 58 -6.52 15.08 11.83
N SER A 59 -6.54 14.12 12.74
CA SER A 59 -5.57 14.04 13.83
C SER A 59 -4.50 13.02 13.50
N PHE A 60 -3.25 13.48 13.43
CA PHE A 60 -2.11 12.63 13.12
C PHE A 60 -1.42 12.18 14.41
N ALA A 61 -1.63 10.94 14.81
CA ALA A 61 -0.84 10.33 15.88
C ALA A 61 0.54 9.90 15.35
N GLN A 62 1.61 10.31 16.04
CA GLN A 62 2.97 9.86 15.75
C GLN A 62 3.51 9.02 16.91
N SER A 63 3.96 7.80 16.61
CA SER A 63 4.69 6.95 17.55
C SER A 63 6.16 6.80 17.13
N ALA A 64 7.05 6.57 18.10
CA ALA A 64 8.47 6.26 17.86
C ALA A 64 8.74 4.77 17.60
N ASP A 65 7.74 3.90 17.81
CA ASP A 65 7.82 2.47 17.51
C ASP A 65 7.65 2.16 16.01
N LEU A 66 7.69 0.88 15.63
CA LEU A 66 7.44 0.43 14.26
C LEU A 66 5.97 0.06 13.99
N LYS A 67 5.08 0.21 14.99
CA LYS A 67 3.66 -0.07 14.77
C LYS A 67 3.10 0.95 13.79
N PRO A 68 2.22 0.55 12.86
CA PRO A 68 1.51 1.48 12.01
C PRO A 68 0.81 2.53 12.86
N GLY A 69 1.18 3.79 12.63
CA GLY A 69 0.37 4.90 13.12
C GLY A 69 -0.93 4.91 12.33
N HIS A 70 -2.05 4.84 13.04
CA HIS A 70 -3.36 5.11 12.46
C HIS A 70 -3.66 6.59 12.64
N ALA A 71 -4.14 7.22 11.59
CA ALA A 71 -4.81 8.50 11.68
C ALA A 71 -6.27 8.26 11.28
N ALA A 72 -7.17 8.65 12.16
CA ALA A 72 -8.57 8.76 11.79
C ALA A 72 -8.76 10.19 11.26
N ALA A 73 -9.29 10.28 10.05
CA ALA A 73 -9.79 11.52 9.52
C ALA A 73 -11.28 11.33 9.27
N GLY A 74 -12.10 12.06 10.03
CA GLY A 74 -13.54 12.07 9.86
C GLY A 74 -13.90 13.28 9.02
N GLY A 75 -14.41 13.07 7.83
CA GLY A 75 -14.83 14.17 6.98
C GLY A 75 -15.39 13.62 5.68
N ALA A 76 -16.38 14.31 5.14
CA ALA A 76 -16.75 14.04 3.77
C ALA A 76 -15.51 14.28 2.90
N LEU A 77 -15.01 13.23 2.24
CA LEU A 77 -14.12 13.34 1.08
C LEU A 77 -14.92 14.07 -0.02
N ALA A 78 -15.13 15.37 0.18
CA ALA A 78 -16.02 16.20 -0.61
C ALA A 78 -15.16 17.07 -1.51
N HIS A 79 -14.59 16.42 -2.51
CA HIS A 79 -14.13 17.08 -3.71
C HIS A 79 -14.92 16.50 -4.87
N GLU A 80 -15.27 17.31 -5.87
CA GLU A 80 -15.92 16.84 -7.11
C GLU A 80 -15.14 15.72 -7.82
N ALA A 81 -13.88 15.50 -7.44
CA ALA A 81 -12.98 14.50 -7.98
C ALA A 81 -13.04 13.14 -7.26
N ILE A 82 -13.69 13.06 -6.10
CA ILE A 82 -13.94 11.80 -5.39
C ILE A 82 -15.43 11.51 -5.52
N THR A 83 -15.79 10.71 -6.51
CA THR A 83 -17.20 10.36 -6.74
C THR A 83 -17.62 9.15 -5.90
N GLU A 84 -18.91 9.03 -5.61
CA GLU A 84 -19.44 7.82 -4.93
C GLU A 84 -19.16 6.55 -5.75
N THR A 85 -19.14 6.66 -7.08
CA THR A 85 -18.81 5.56 -8.00
C THR A 85 -17.37 5.12 -7.84
N ASP A 86 -16.41 6.06 -7.82
CA ASP A 86 -14.99 5.73 -7.62
C ASP A 86 -14.73 5.01 -6.29
N LEU A 87 -15.46 5.42 -5.25
CA LEU A 87 -15.38 4.81 -3.92
C LEU A 87 -16.01 3.42 -3.90
N ALA A 88 -17.18 3.24 -4.53
CA ALA A 88 -17.82 1.93 -4.64
C ALA A 88 -16.98 0.93 -5.46
N ASP A 89 -16.24 1.42 -6.46
CA ASP A 89 -15.32 0.62 -7.28
C ASP A 89 -13.96 0.38 -6.60
N GLY A 90 -13.77 0.88 -5.36
CA GLY A 90 -12.54 0.69 -4.58
C GLY A 90 -11.31 1.39 -5.15
N LEU A 91 -11.48 2.37 -6.04
CA LEU A 91 -10.37 3.00 -6.78
C LEU A 91 -9.44 3.83 -5.88
N TRP A 92 -9.93 4.22 -4.71
CA TRP A 92 -9.20 4.96 -3.68
C TRP A 92 -8.52 4.05 -2.64
N ASP A 93 -8.79 2.74 -2.67
CA ASP A 93 -8.17 1.79 -1.75
C ASP A 93 -6.66 1.69 -2.00
N GLY A 94 -5.89 1.82 -0.93
CA GLY A 94 -4.43 1.82 -1.01
C GLY A 94 -3.82 3.08 -1.63
N ALA A 95 -4.64 4.10 -1.96
CA ALA A 95 -4.16 5.36 -2.53
C ALA A 95 -3.15 6.02 -1.59
N ARG A 96 -2.05 6.52 -2.16
CA ARG A 96 -0.97 7.14 -1.40
C ARG A 96 -1.40 8.53 -0.97
N VAL A 97 -1.17 8.87 0.29
CA VAL A 97 -1.53 10.17 0.85
C VAL A 97 -0.29 10.85 1.40
N GLU A 98 -0.09 12.09 1.02
CA GLU A 98 0.98 12.98 1.49
C GLU A 98 0.34 14.27 1.98
N VAL A 99 0.67 14.65 3.21
CA VAL A 99 0.14 15.86 3.85
C VAL A 99 1.30 16.77 4.17
N ILE A 100 1.26 17.97 3.61
CA ILE A 100 2.21 19.03 3.88
C ILE A 100 1.52 20.17 4.61
N ARG A 101 2.29 20.92 5.39
CA ARG A 101 1.88 22.22 5.91
C ARG A 101 2.66 23.27 5.17
N ALA A 102 1.98 24.17 4.49
CA ALA A 102 2.56 25.26 3.72
C ALA A 102 2.16 26.61 4.33
N ASP A 103 2.99 27.62 4.17
CA ASP A 103 2.61 29.01 4.39
C ASP A 103 1.88 29.54 3.15
N TRP A 104 0.61 29.89 3.26
CA TRP A 104 -0.15 30.34 2.09
C TRP A 104 0.29 31.72 1.56
N GLN A 105 1.05 32.52 2.34
CA GLN A 105 1.69 33.75 1.86
C GLN A 105 3.05 33.52 1.20
N ARG A 106 3.72 32.42 1.56
CA ARG A 106 5.04 32.01 1.05
C ARG A 106 4.99 30.52 0.74
N PRO A 107 4.35 30.11 -0.36
CA PRO A 107 4.07 28.69 -0.65
C PRO A 107 5.35 27.86 -0.84
N ASP A 108 6.48 28.52 -1.08
CA ASP A 108 7.82 27.94 -1.09
C ASP A 108 8.29 27.44 0.29
N LEU A 109 7.67 27.92 1.38
CA LEU A 109 7.91 27.50 2.75
C LEU A 109 6.89 26.44 3.17
N PHE A 110 7.31 25.17 3.16
CA PHE A 110 6.46 24.05 3.55
C PHE A 110 7.24 22.95 4.28
N VAL A 111 6.51 22.07 4.95
CA VAL A 111 7.05 20.89 5.62
C VAL A 111 6.12 19.69 5.46
N SER A 112 6.69 18.51 5.23
CA SER A 112 5.93 17.25 5.30
C SER A 112 5.46 17.00 6.73
N VAL A 113 4.14 16.88 6.89
CA VAL A 113 3.50 16.59 8.17
C VAL A 113 3.28 15.10 8.34
N TRP A 114 2.77 14.44 7.32
CA TRP A 114 2.41 13.03 7.40
C TRP A 114 2.41 12.39 6.02
N SER A 115 2.66 11.09 5.96
CA SER A 115 2.49 10.31 4.73
C SER A 115 2.09 8.88 5.05
N GLY A 116 1.31 8.29 4.15
CA GLY A 116 0.77 6.94 4.31
C GLY A 116 -0.15 6.58 3.16
N ARG A 117 -1.18 5.77 3.46
CA ARG A 117 -2.18 5.32 2.49
C ARG A 117 -3.58 5.36 3.10
N LEU A 118 -4.58 5.41 2.24
CA LEU A 118 -5.95 5.03 2.58
C LEU A 118 -6.00 3.50 2.67
N SER A 119 -6.37 2.93 3.82
CA SER A 119 -6.48 1.47 3.96
C SER A 119 -7.83 0.93 3.51
N GLU A 120 -8.89 1.65 3.87
CA GLU A 120 -10.27 1.33 3.55
C GLU A 120 -11.07 2.63 3.62
N VAL A 121 -11.96 2.82 2.64
CA VAL A 121 -12.92 3.91 2.64
C VAL A 121 -14.32 3.32 2.76
N THR A 122 -14.99 3.56 3.87
CA THR A 122 -16.34 3.07 4.14
C THR A 122 -17.35 4.20 4.03
N ARG A 123 -18.61 3.86 3.78
CA ARG A 123 -19.72 4.81 3.76
C ARG A 123 -20.36 4.88 5.15
N GLY A 124 -20.33 6.07 5.76
CA GLY A 124 -21.08 6.40 6.96
C GLY A 124 -22.45 7.02 6.64
N GLU A 125 -23.17 7.46 7.68
CA GLU A 125 -24.52 8.03 7.54
C GLU A 125 -24.55 9.43 6.88
N THR A 126 -23.50 10.23 7.06
CA THR A 126 -23.42 11.63 6.60
C THR A 126 -22.26 11.89 5.64
N GLY A 127 -21.49 10.86 5.28
CA GLY A 127 -20.31 10.99 4.43
C GLY A 127 -19.51 9.70 4.37
N PHE A 128 -18.27 9.80 3.91
CA PHE A 128 -17.33 8.68 3.87
C PHE A 128 -16.38 8.76 5.05
N GLU A 129 -16.02 7.61 5.60
CA GLU A 129 -14.97 7.48 6.59
C GLU A 129 -13.78 6.78 5.95
N ALA A 130 -12.62 7.43 5.99
CA ALA A 130 -11.41 6.85 5.47
C ALA A 130 -10.39 6.67 6.58
N GLN A 131 -9.85 5.46 6.68
CA GLN A 131 -8.76 5.19 7.59
C GLN A 131 -7.42 5.43 6.91
N LEU A 132 -6.61 6.27 7.53
CA LEU A 132 -5.26 6.55 7.10
C LEU A 132 -4.29 5.68 7.89
N VAL A 133 -3.45 4.94 7.18
CA VAL A 133 -2.41 4.12 7.79
C VAL A 133 -1.05 4.62 7.34
N SER A 134 -0.16 4.85 8.30
CA SER A 134 1.19 5.35 8.04
C SER A 134 1.98 4.38 7.15
N ARG A 135 3.04 4.88 6.51
CA ARG A 135 3.97 4.04 5.72
C ARG A 135 4.55 2.83 6.48
N LYS A 136 4.52 2.83 7.82
CA LYS A 136 5.00 1.72 8.64
C LYS A 136 4.19 0.44 8.44
N ALA A 137 2.95 0.50 7.95
CA ALA A 137 2.18 -0.69 7.57
C ALA A 137 2.88 -1.55 6.52
N GLU A 138 3.72 -0.96 5.67
CA GLU A 138 4.51 -1.73 4.71
C GLU A 138 5.54 -2.64 5.39
N PHE A 139 5.97 -2.34 6.63
CA PHE A 139 6.88 -3.18 7.42
C PHE A 139 6.19 -4.37 8.10
N GLU A 140 4.87 -4.31 8.29
CA GLU A 140 4.11 -5.45 8.83
C GLU A 140 3.76 -6.47 7.75
N ARG A 141 3.98 -6.13 6.47
CA ARG A 141 3.77 -7.06 5.38
C ARG A 141 4.72 -8.25 5.56
N PRO A 142 4.22 -9.50 5.58
CA PRO A 142 5.07 -10.68 5.60
C PRO A 142 6.02 -10.64 4.40
N LEU A 143 7.31 -10.53 4.68
CA LEU A 143 8.36 -10.62 3.66
C LEU A 143 8.94 -12.03 3.69
N GLY A 144 9.08 -12.61 2.50
CA GLY A 144 9.65 -13.94 2.34
C GLY A 144 8.65 -14.90 1.70
N ARG A 145 9.10 -16.14 1.58
CA ARG A 145 8.36 -17.20 0.91
C ARG A 145 8.13 -18.33 1.88
N VAL A 146 7.01 -19.01 1.72
CA VAL A 146 6.73 -20.24 2.47
C VAL A 146 7.36 -21.41 1.72
N TYR A 147 8.12 -22.24 2.44
CA TYR A 147 8.56 -23.54 1.91
C TYR A 147 7.35 -24.48 1.86
N ALA A 148 6.71 -24.59 0.70
CA ALA A 148 5.55 -25.45 0.46
C ALA A 148 5.75 -26.32 -0.78
N ARG A 149 5.01 -27.42 -0.88
CA ARG A 149 5.04 -28.31 -2.06
C ARG A 149 4.43 -27.64 -3.30
N GLN A 150 3.46 -26.75 -3.11
CA GLN A 150 2.85 -26.00 -4.20
C GLN A 150 3.73 -24.83 -4.65
N CYS A 151 3.59 -24.44 -5.91
CA CYS A 151 4.11 -23.20 -6.44
C CYS A 151 3.40 -22.00 -5.80
N ASP A 152 4.15 -20.94 -5.48
CA ASP A 152 3.62 -19.67 -5.01
C ASP A 152 3.64 -18.58 -6.11
N ALA A 153 4.05 -18.93 -7.34
CA ALA A 153 4.06 -18.04 -8.50
C ALA A 153 2.65 -17.87 -9.09
N VAL A 154 2.36 -16.67 -9.58
CA VAL A 154 1.17 -16.43 -10.41
C VAL A 154 1.53 -16.86 -11.85
N LEU A 155 0.62 -17.57 -12.52
CA LEU A 155 0.82 -18.02 -13.90
C LEU A 155 1.12 -16.81 -14.80
N GLY A 156 2.29 -16.80 -15.44
CA GLY A 156 2.74 -15.71 -16.30
C GLY A 156 3.41 -14.53 -15.58
N ASP A 157 3.55 -14.56 -14.25
CA ASP A 157 4.39 -13.57 -13.57
C ASP A 157 5.87 -13.76 -13.92
N ALA A 158 6.72 -12.78 -13.57
CA ALA A 158 8.16 -12.84 -13.85
C ALA A 158 8.88 -14.03 -13.19
N ARG A 159 8.31 -14.62 -12.12
CA ARG A 159 8.88 -15.80 -11.47
C ARG A 159 8.47 -17.08 -12.20
N CYS A 160 7.26 -17.14 -12.74
CA CYS A 160 6.72 -18.22 -13.53
C CYS A 160 7.35 -18.26 -14.92
N GLY A 161 7.33 -17.14 -15.65
CA GLY A 161 7.91 -16.99 -16.98
C GLY A 161 7.15 -17.69 -18.12
N VAL A 162 6.02 -18.36 -17.83
CA VAL A 162 5.17 -18.97 -18.86
C VAL A 162 4.47 -17.89 -19.67
N ASP A 163 4.58 -17.95 -20.99
CA ASP A 163 3.71 -17.16 -21.87
C ASP A 163 2.30 -17.76 -21.86
N VAL A 164 1.37 -17.09 -21.18
CA VAL A 164 -0.02 -17.52 -21.04
C VAL A 164 -0.73 -17.58 -22.39
N GLY A 165 -0.29 -16.80 -23.38
CA GLY A 165 -0.83 -16.83 -24.74
C GLY A 165 -0.66 -18.18 -25.42
N GLY A 166 0.36 -18.96 -25.03
CA GLY A 166 0.58 -20.33 -25.52
C GLY A 166 -0.37 -21.38 -24.93
N PHE A 167 -1.14 -21.02 -23.89
CA PHE A 167 -1.99 -21.94 -23.13
C PHE A 167 -3.40 -21.36 -22.89
N PRO A 168 -4.15 -21.04 -23.95
CA PRO A 168 -5.45 -20.38 -23.82
C PRO A 168 -6.45 -21.27 -23.07
N GLY A 169 -7.06 -20.72 -22.01
CA GLY A 169 -8.10 -21.39 -21.23
C GLY A 169 -7.60 -22.41 -20.21
N LEU A 170 -6.29 -22.63 -20.07
CA LEU A 170 -5.72 -23.46 -19.02
C LEU A 170 -5.50 -22.64 -17.73
N SER A 171 -5.71 -23.29 -16.58
CA SER A 171 -5.42 -22.73 -15.27
C SER A 171 -4.27 -23.48 -14.60
N CYS A 172 -3.48 -22.78 -13.79
CA CYS A 172 -2.43 -23.37 -12.98
C CYS A 172 -3.04 -23.87 -11.65
N ASP A 173 -2.85 -25.15 -11.32
CA ASP A 173 -3.22 -25.72 -10.01
C ASP A 173 -2.06 -25.69 -8.99
N HIS A 174 -0.94 -25.07 -9.39
CA HIS A 174 0.27 -24.86 -8.60
C HIS A 174 0.99 -26.17 -8.22
N ARG A 175 0.67 -27.30 -8.85
CA ARG A 175 1.38 -28.57 -8.62
C ARG A 175 2.55 -28.73 -9.59
N PHE A 176 3.60 -29.38 -9.12
CA PHE A 176 4.81 -29.63 -9.91
C PHE A 176 4.52 -30.49 -11.15
N GLN A 177 3.66 -31.50 -11.00
CA GLN A 177 3.27 -32.37 -12.11
C GLN A 177 2.66 -31.56 -13.27
N THR A 178 1.62 -30.76 -12.99
CA THR A 178 0.99 -29.88 -13.98
C THR A 178 2.00 -28.89 -14.58
N CYS A 179 2.85 -28.28 -13.74
CA CYS A 179 3.86 -27.33 -14.20
C CYS A 179 4.86 -27.95 -15.17
N SER A 180 5.28 -29.19 -14.91
CA SER A 180 6.22 -29.92 -15.76
C SER A 180 5.56 -30.52 -17.00
N GLU A 181 4.40 -31.15 -16.86
CA GLU A 181 3.77 -31.96 -17.91
C GLU A 181 2.92 -31.12 -18.86
N VAL A 182 2.23 -30.09 -18.35
CA VAL A 182 1.35 -29.22 -19.16
C VAL A 182 2.13 -28.02 -19.69
N PHE A 183 2.83 -27.31 -18.80
CA PHE A 183 3.50 -26.05 -19.15
C PHE A 183 4.97 -26.21 -19.53
N GLY A 184 5.57 -27.39 -19.35
CA GLY A 184 6.99 -27.62 -19.62
C GLY A 184 7.94 -26.76 -18.76
N ASN A 185 7.46 -26.24 -17.63
CA ASN A 185 8.12 -25.17 -16.88
C ASN A 185 8.69 -25.64 -15.53
N ALA A 186 9.22 -26.86 -15.49
CA ALA A 186 9.78 -27.45 -14.26
C ALA A 186 10.93 -26.62 -13.67
N GLU A 187 11.78 -26.02 -14.52
CA GLU A 187 12.96 -25.23 -14.08
C GLU A 187 12.58 -23.94 -13.36
N SER A 188 11.46 -23.31 -13.74
CA SER A 188 10.96 -22.11 -13.08
C SER A 188 9.91 -22.42 -12.01
N PHE A 189 9.70 -23.69 -11.65
CA PHE A 189 8.80 -24.06 -10.56
C PHE A 189 9.30 -23.44 -9.26
N ARG A 190 8.42 -22.71 -8.57
CA ARG A 190 8.79 -21.98 -7.35
C ARG A 190 8.48 -22.76 -6.08
N GLY A 191 7.75 -23.87 -6.13
CA GLY A 191 7.54 -24.72 -4.94
C GLY A 191 8.69 -25.67 -4.63
N PHE A 192 8.51 -26.50 -3.60
CA PHE A 192 9.43 -27.54 -3.16
C PHE A 192 8.77 -28.92 -3.29
N PRO A 193 8.76 -29.53 -4.49
CA PRO A 193 7.93 -30.70 -4.78
C PRO A 193 8.27 -31.92 -3.91
N HIS A 194 9.53 -32.02 -3.48
CA HIS A 194 10.04 -33.13 -2.68
C HIS A 194 10.15 -32.80 -1.19
N LEU A 195 9.53 -31.72 -0.73
CA LEU A 195 9.54 -31.33 0.69
C LEU A 195 8.88 -32.43 1.54
N PRO A 196 9.63 -33.09 2.45
CA PRO A 196 9.07 -34.09 3.34
C PRO A 196 8.00 -33.50 4.25
N GLY A 197 6.96 -34.27 4.54
CA GLY A 197 5.93 -33.87 5.51
C GLY A 197 6.44 -33.90 6.95
N ALA A 198 5.72 -33.23 7.85
CA ALA A 198 6.06 -33.20 9.29
C ALA A 198 6.15 -34.61 9.89
N ASP A 199 5.26 -35.53 9.48
CA ASP A 199 5.26 -36.92 9.94
C ASP A 199 6.59 -37.62 9.64
N PHE A 200 7.19 -37.37 8.47
CA PHE A 200 8.48 -37.96 8.11
C PHE A 200 9.62 -37.50 9.01
N VAL A 201 9.59 -36.24 9.44
CA VAL A 201 10.62 -35.68 10.35
C VAL A 201 10.54 -36.30 11.75
N LEU A 202 9.35 -36.70 12.18
CA LEU A 202 9.12 -37.33 13.48
C LEU A 202 9.30 -38.84 13.48
N LEU A 203 9.31 -39.47 12.30
CA LEU A 203 9.48 -40.92 12.17
C LEU A 203 10.93 -41.34 12.43
N GLY A 204 11.10 -42.33 13.30
CA GLY A 204 12.35 -43.07 13.42
C GLY A 204 12.57 -44.03 12.24
N PRO A 205 13.81 -44.53 12.04
CA PRO A 205 14.09 -45.51 11.01
C PRO A 205 13.27 -46.79 11.25
N ALA A 206 12.68 -47.34 10.19
CA ALA A 206 12.00 -48.62 10.24
C ALA A 206 13.02 -49.76 10.37
N ALA A 207 12.58 -50.92 10.89
CA ALA A 207 13.43 -52.10 11.04
C ALA A 207 13.92 -52.70 9.70
N SER A 208 13.24 -52.37 8.59
CA SER A 208 13.59 -52.78 7.22
C SER A 208 13.08 -51.74 6.21
N GLY A 209 13.51 -51.83 4.94
CA GLY A 209 13.11 -50.89 3.88
C GLY A 209 13.87 -49.56 3.86
N ASN A 210 15.13 -49.58 4.32
CA ASN A 210 16.05 -48.42 4.33
C ASN A 210 17.09 -48.52 3.19
N ASP A 211 16.67 -48.95 2.01
CA ASP A 211 17.48 -49.13 0.80
C ASP A 211 17.56 -47.86 -0.07
N GLY A 212 16.71 -46.87 0.21
CA GLY A 212 16.69 -45.58 -0.49
C GLY A 212 15.83 -45.60 -1.75
N GLY A 213 15.01 -44.56 -1.95
CA GLY A 213 14.09 -44.47 -3.09
C GLY A 213 13.23 -43.20 -3.08
N ARG A 214 12.45 -43.00 -4.14
CA ARG A 214 11.39 -41.98 -4.19
C ARG A 214 10.15 -42.52 -3.49
N ARG A 215 9.52 -41.71 -2.65
CA ARG A 215 8.19 -41.99 -2.07
C ARG A 215 7.15 -41.10 -2.74
#